data_AF-A0A1Y4GI22-F1
#
_entry.id   AF-A0A1Y4GI22-F1
#
_cell.length_a   1.000
_cell.length_b   1.000
_cell.length_c   1.000
_cell.angle_alpha   90.00
_cell.angle_beta   90.00
_cell.angle_gamma   90.00
#
_symmetry.space_group_name_H-M   'P 1'
#
loop_
_entity.id
_entity.type
_entity.pdbx_description
1 polymer ?
#
loop_
_entity_poly.entity_id
_entity_poly.type
_entity_poly.pdbx_seq_one_letter_code
_entity_poly.pdbx_strand_id
1 'polypeptide(L)'
;MAENDSPRGAAISEAARRTGLSADTLRYYESIGLLPPVARDKGGRRLYGDDMIRRASFIKECRGYGLSLSRILGCLPPRQDGAAEAEAEAALLSEARASTEAMIELLRIRLARIDGRLRQLARERGGRG
;
A
#
# COMPACT_ATOMS: atom_id res chain seq x y z
N MET A 1 -16.47 -41.71 -6.40
CA MET A 1 -15.60 -41.00 -5.45
C MET A 1 -15.61 -39.52 -5.85
N ALA A 2 -16.35 -38.67 -5.14
CA ALA A 2 -16.43 -37.25 -5.45
C ALA A 2 -15.33 -36.53 -4.67
N GLU A 3 -14.25 -36.19 -5.36
CA GLU A 3 -13.08 -35.52 -4.81
C GLU A 3 -13.46 -34.08 -4.41
N ASN A 4 -13.00 -33.68 -3.23
CA ASN A 4 -13.47 -32.51 -2.50
C ASN A 4 -12.96 -31.19 -3.13
N ASP A 5 -13.60 -30.73 -4.21
CA ASP A 5 -13.27 -29.46 -4.88
C ASP A 5 -13.95 -28.25 -4.21
N SER A 6 -13.74 -28.11 -2.89
CA SER A 6 -14.11 -26.87 -2.21
C SER A 6 -13.01 -25.84 -2.50
N PRO A 7 -13.35 -24.61 -2.92
CA PRO A 7 -12.35 -23.57 -3.18
C PRO A 7 -11.42 -23.41 -1.97
N ARG A 8 -10.11 -23.41 -2.23
CA ARG A 8 -9.09 -23.22 -1.17
C ARG A 8 -8.85 -21.72 -0.99
N GLY A 9 -8.94 -21.25 0.25
CA GLY A 9 -8.65 -19.86 0.59
C GLY A 9 -8.81 -19.56 2.07
N ALA A 10 -8.23 -18.46 2.51
CA ALA A 10 -8.34 -17.97 3.86
C ALA A 10 -9.71 -17.31 4.09
N ALA A 11 -10.34 -17.57 5.23
CA ALA A 11 -11.49 -16.78 5.66
C ALA A 11 -11.09 -15.31 5.85
N ILE A 12 -12.06 -14.39 5.84
CA ILE A 12 -11.79 -12.96 5.93
C ILE A 12 -10.99 -12.55 7.20
N SER A 13 -11.22 -13.22 8.33
CA SER A 13 -10.48 -12.98 9.57
C SER A 13 -9.01 -13.40 9.46
N GLU A 14 -8.74 -14.51 8.79
CA GLU A 14 -7.40 -14.99 8.49
C GLU A 14 -6.70 -14.06 7.51
N ALA A 15 -7.38 -13.66 6.42
CA ALA A 15 -6.85 -12.72 5.44
C ALA A 15 -6.53 -11.35 6.08
N ALA A 16 -7.39 -10.85 6.96
CA ALA A 16 -7.17 -9.65 7.73
C ALA A 16 -5.90 -9.76 8.60
N ARG A 17 -5.72 -10.88 9.31
CA ARG A 17 -4.52 -11.14 10.11
C ARG A 17 -3.25 -11.19 9.25
N ARG A 18 -3.29 -11.89 8.12
CA ARG A 18 -2.13 -12.06 7.22
C ARG A 18 -1.71 -10.78 6.51
N THR A 19 -2.66 -9.92 6.16
CA THR A 19 -2.39 -8.61 5.52
C THR A 19 -2.15 -7.49 6.54
N GLY A 20 -2.60 -7.68 7.78
CA GLY A 20 -2.71 -6.62 8.78
C GLY A 20 -3.65 -5.49 8.35
N LEU A 21 -4.66 -5.81 7.52
CA LEU A 21 -5.76 -4.92 7.15
C LEU A 21 -7.02 -5.31 7.93
N SER A 22 -7.95 -4.38 8.09
CA SER A 22 -9.26 -4.73 8.63
C SER A 22 -10.08 -5.55 7.62
N ALA A 23 -11.01 -6.36 8.12
CA ALA A 23 -11.96 -7.07 7.27
C ALA A 23 -12.77 -6.09 6.38
N ASP A 24 -13.13 -4.92 6.91
CA ASP A 24 -13.84 -3.89 6.15
C ASP A 24 -12.98 -3.30 5.04
N THR A 25 -11.67 -3.14 5.26
CA THR A 25 -10.74 -2.70 4.21
C THR A 25 -10.64 -3.74 3.09
N LEU A 26 -10.60 -5.03 3.42
CA LEU A 26 -10.57 -6.09 2.40
C LEU A 26 -11.87 -6.12 1.59
N ARG A 27 -13.03 -5.95 2.24
CA ARG A 27 -14.34 -5.81 1.55
C ARG A 27 -14.38 -4.55 0.69
N TYR A 28 -13.82 -3.46 1.19
CA TYR A 28 -13.78 -2.20 0.47
C TYR A 28 -12.92 -2.33 -0.79
N TYR A 29 -11.74 -2.96 -0.70
CA TYR A 29 -10.87 -3.21 -1.86
C TYR A 29 -11.54 -4.13 -2.90
N GLU A 30 -12.28 -5.15 -2.47
CA GLU A 30 -13.14 -5.94 -3.35
C GLU A 30 -14.20 -5.04 -4.02
N SER A 31 -14.89 -4.19 -3.26
CA SER A 31 -16.01 -3.38 -3.79
C SER A 31 -15.59 -2.34 -4.83
N ILE A 32 -14.36 -1.82 -4.73
CA ILE A 32 -13.81 -0.83 -5.68
C ILE A 32 -12.97 -1.48 -6.79
N GLY A 33 -12.92 -2.82 -6.86
CA GLY A 33 -12.24 -3.55 -7.93
C GLY A 33 -10.72 -3.67 -7.79
N LEU A 34 -10.14 -3.29 -6.64
CA LEU A 34 -8.71 -3.49 -6.38
C LEU A 34 -8.36 -4.95 -6.13
N LEU A 35 -9.29 -5.70 -5.53
CA LEU A 35 -9.24 -7.15 -5.47
C LEU A 35 -10.28 -7.73 -6.44
N PRO A 36 -9.97 -8.85 -7.13
CA PRO A 36 -10.97 -9.52 -7.94
C PRO A 36 -12.12 -10.04 -7.05
N PRO A 37 -13.28 -10.37 -7.65
CA PRO A 37 -14.40 -10.94 -6.92
C PRO A 37 -13.98 -12.15 -6.08
N VAL A 38 -14.30 -12.15 -4.79
CA VAL A 38 -13.84 -13.17 -3.86
C VAL A 38 -14.73 -14.41 -3.98
N ALA A 39 -14.11 -15.58 -4.17
CA ALA A 39 -14.84 -16.86 -4.19
C ALA A 39 -15.55 -17.11 -2.85
N ARG A 40 -16.64 -17.88 -2.89
CA ARG A 40 -17.38 -18.28 -1.68
C ARG A 40 -17.33 -19.78 -1.49
N ASP A 41 -17.22 -20.21 -0.23
CA ASP A 41 -17.35 -21.62 0.13
C ASP A 41 -18.81 -22.10 0.07
N LYS A 42 -19.04 -23.40 0.28
CA LYS A 42 -20.39 -24.00 0.31
C LYS A 42 -21.31 -23.40 1.38
N GLY A 43 -20.74 -22.76 2.40
CA GLY A 43 -21.46 -22.04 3.46
C GLY A 43 -21.65 -20.54 3.18
N GLY A 44 -21.30 -20.07 1.98
CA GLY A 44 -21.44 -18.68 1.57
C GLY A 44 -20.36 -17.72 2.11
N ARG A 45 -19.31 -18.24 2.77
CA ARG A 45 -18.22 -17.43 3.33
C ARG A 45 -17.20 -17.08 2.27
N ARG A 46 -16.71 -15.83 2.29
CA ARG A 46 -15.63 -15.35 1.40
C ARG A 46 -14.32 -16.08 1.68
N LEU A 47 -13.64 -16.50 0.62
CA LEU A 47 -12.35 -17.16 0.64
C LEU A 47 -11.33 -16.37 -0.16
N TYR A 48 -10.32 -15.85 0.53
CA TYR A 48 -9.23 -15.09 -0.05
C TYR A 48 -8.07 -16.03 -0.36
N GLY A 49 -7.75 -16.19 -1.64
CA GLY A 49 -6.56 -16.93 -2.07
C GLY A 49 -5.27 -16.21 -1.67
N ASP A 50 -4.16 -16.94 -1.63
CA ASP A 50 -2.85 -16.40 -1.24
C ASP A 50 -2.42 -15.20 -2.09
N ASP A 51 -2.75 -15.23 -3.37
CA ASP A 51 -2.41 -14.14 -4.27
C ASP A 51 -3.25 -12.88 -4.01
N MET A 52 -4.52 -13.03 -3.61
CA MET A 52 -5.34 -11.88 -3.20
C MET A 52 -4.77 -11.24 -1.93
N ILE A 53 -4.22 -12.08 -1.03
CA ILE A 53 -3.52 -11.63 0.16
C ILE A 53 -2.23 -10.89 -0.22
N ARG A 54 -1.42 -11.43 -1.15
CA ARG A 54 -0.21 -10.73 -1.65
C ARG A 54 -0.55 -9.37 -2.26
N ARG A 55 -1.57 -9.33 -3.13
CA ARG A 55 -2.04 -8.09 -3.75
C ARG A 55 -2.56 -7.08 -2.72
N ALA A 56 -3.34 -7.52 -1.75
CA ALA A 56 -3.84 -6.66 -0.67
C ALA A 56 -2.69 -6.08 0.19
N SER A 57 -1.67 -6.88 0.48
CA SER A 57 -0.46 -6.42 1.17
C SER A 57 0.32 -5.40 0.33
N PHE A 58 0.50 -5.64 -0.97
CA PHE A 58 1.13 -4.68 -1.86
C PHE A 58 0.38 -3.33 -1.92
N ILE A 59 -0.96 -3.37 -2.05
CA ILE A 59 -1.79 -2.16 -2.02
C ILE A 59 -1.60 -1.40 -0.69
N LYS A 60 -1.50 -2.13 0.44
CA LYS A 60 -1.23 -1.53 1.75
C LYS A 60 0.13 -0.83 1.79
N GLU A 61 1.16 -1.45 1.23
CA GLU A 61 2.50 -0.85 1.14
C GLU A 61 2.50 0.42 0.29
N CYS A 62 1.90 0.39 -0.91
CA CYS A 62 1.77 1.57 -1.77
C CYS A 62 1.10 2.75 -1.04
N ARG A 63 0.04 2.47 -0.28
CA ARG A 63 -0.60 3.49 0.56
C ARG A 63 0.32 4.02 1.66
N GLY A 64 1.14 3.16 2.26
CA GLY A 64 2.18 3.53 3.21
C GLY A 64 3.23 4.47 2.61
N TYR A 65 3.48 4.35 1.31
CA TYR A 65 4.35 5.26 0.55
C TYR A 65 3.65 6.53 0.04
N GLY A 66 2.39 6.76 0.42
CA GLY A 66 1.64 7.97 0.07
C GLY A 66 0.91 7.91 -1.26
N LEU A 67 0.89 6.78 -1.95
CA LEU A 67 0.08 6.61 -3.17
C LEU A 67 -1.41 6.52 -2.82
N SER A 68 -2.25 7.20 -3.61
CA SER A 68 -3.70 7.16 -3.44
C SER A 68 -4.29 5.85 -3.97
N LEU A 69 -5.43 5.43 -3.41
CA LEU A 69 -6.15 4.25 -3.90
C LEU A 69 -6.61 4.41 -5.36
N SER A 70 -6.99 5.62 -5.77
CA SER A 70 -7.37 5.89 -7.16
C SER A 70 -6.18 5.72 -8.11
N ARG A 71 -4.97 6.14 -7.70
CA ARG A 71 -3.75 5.94 -8.47
C ARG A 71 -3.40 4.47 -8.61
N ILE A 72 -3.46 3.73 -7.49
CA ILE A 72 -3.20 2.28 -7.46
C ILE A 72 -4.19 1.55 -8.37
N LEU A 73 -5.49 1.88 -8.28
CA LEU A 73 -6.54 1.29 -9.11
C LEU A 73 -6.34 1.57 -10.60
N GLY A 74 -5.91 2.78 -10.96
CA GLY A 74 -5.65 3.15 -12.36
C GLY A 74 -4.39 2.51 -12.97
N CYS A 75 -3.50 1.97 -12.13
CA CYS A 75 -2.25 1.33 -12.57
C CYS A 75 -2.32 -0.18 -12.58
N LEU A 76 -2.88 -0.79 -11.53
CA LEU A 76 -2.86 -2.24 -11.41
C LEU A 76 -3.85 -2.86 -12.41
N PRO A 77 -3.38 -3.73 -13.32
CA PRO A 77 -4.28 -4.38 -14.27
C PRO A 77 -5.23 -5.35 -13.53
N PRO A 78 -6.39 -5.67 -14.15
CA PRO A 78 -7.19 -6.82 -13.76
C PRO A 78 -6.32 -8.08 -13.81
N ARG A 79 -6.50 -8.96 -12.83
CA ARG A 79 -5.64 -10.12 -12.66
C ARG A 79 -5.89 -11.16 -13.76
N GLN A 80 -5.04 -11.11 -14.79
CA GLN A 80 -5.09 -11.97 -15.98
C GLN A 80 -3.66 -12.32 -16.45
N ASP A 81 -2.67 -11.46 -16.15
CA ASP A 81 -1.28 -11.58 -16.60
C ASP A 81 -0.30 -11.15 -15.49
N GLY A 82 0.55 -12.07 -15.04
CA GLY A 82 1.51 -11.83 -13.97
C GLY A 82 2.69 -10.94 -14.37
N ALA A 83 3.06 -10.90 -15.65
CA ALA A 83 4.12 -10.01 -16.13
C ALA A 83 3.64 -8.56 -16.13
N ALA A 84 2.42 -8.32 -16.61
CA ALA A 84 1.78 -7.00 -16.57
C ALA A 84 1.56 -6.51 -15.12
N GLU A 85 1.21 -7.41 -14.20
CA GLU A 85 1.09 -7.08 -12.78
C GLU A 85 2.45 -6.64 -12.21
N ALA A 86 3.51 -7.40 -12.44
CA ALA A 86 4.85 -7.06 -11.96
C ALA A 86 5.38 -5.72 -12.53
N GLU A 87 5.12 -5.43 -13.81
CA GLU A 87 5.48 -4.15 -14.42
C GLU A 87 4.71 -2.98 -13.79
N ALA A 88 3.40 -3.15 -13.55
CA ALA A 88 2.59 -2.14 -12.87
C ALA A 88 3.04 -1.90 -11.42
N GLU A 89 3.41 -2.97 -10.69
CA GLU A 89 3.97 -2.86 -9.34
C GLU A 89 5.29 -2.06 -9.34
N ALA A 90 6.20 -2.38 -10.27
CA ALA A 90 7.47 -1.67 -10.42
C ALA A 90 7.26 -0.18 -10.74
N ALA A 91 6.29 0.15 -11.61
CA ALA A 91 5.96 1.53 -11.95
C ALA A 91 5.45 2.32 -10.73
N LEU A 92 4.54 1.73 -9.94
CA LEU A 92 4.03 2.35 -8.71
C LEU A 92 5.15 2.59 -7.69
N LEU A 93 6.05 1.62 -7.49
CA LEU A 93 7.19 1.77 -6.58
C LEU A 93 8.19 2.82 -7.07
N SER A 94 8.41 2.92 -8.38
CA SER A 94 9.26 3.97 -8.96
C SER A 94 8.68 5.38 -8.73
N GLU A 95 7.36 5.53 -8.90
CA GLU A 95 6.65 6.79 -8.61
C GLU A 95 6.74 7.17 -7.12
N ALA A 96 6.52 6.19 -6.23
CA ALA A 96 6.64 6.37 -4.80
C ALA A 96 8.08 6.76 -4.40
N ARG A 97 9.09 6.12 -5.00
CA ARG A 97 10.50 6.42 -4.79
C ARG A 97 10.82 7.86 -5.19
N ALA A 98 10.44 8.27 -6.40
CA ALA A 98 10.69 9.63 -6.89
C ALA A 98 10.01 10.70 -6.01
N SER A 99 8.77 10.44 -5.57
CA SER A 99 8.05 11.32 -4.65
C SER A 99 8.74 11.42 -3.28
N THR A 100 9.25 10.30 -2.78
CA THR A 100 10.01 10.23 -1.53
C THR A 100 11.33 11.00 -1.62
N GLU A 101 12.06 10.85 -2.73
CA GLU A 101 13.30 11.59 -2.98
C GLU A 101 13.05 13.11 -3.01
N ALA A 102 11.99 13.55 -3.70
CA ALA A 102 11.61 14.96 -3.72
C ALA A 102 11.27 15.49 -2.31
N MET A 103 10.58 14.68 -1.49
CA MET A 103 10.27 15.04 -0.10
C MET A 103 11.54 15.14 0.76
N ILE A 104 12.49 14.21 0.58
CA ILE A 104 13.78 14.24 1.28
C ILE A 104 14.52 15.55 0.96
N GLU A 105 14.61 15.93 -0.30
CA GLU A 105 15.27 17.18 -0.70
C GLU A 105 14.59 18.42 -0.10
N LEU A 106 13.26 18.47 -0.14
CA LEU A 106 12.50 19.54 0.49
C LEU A 106 12.77 19.62 2.00
N LEU A 107 12.77 18.49 2.70
CA LEU A 107 13.01 18.44 4.14
C LEU A 107 14.44 18.84 4.49
N ARG A 108 15.43 18.47 3.66
CA ARG A 108 16.83 18.93 3.81
C ARG A 108 16.94 20.45 3.70
N ILE A 109 16.29 21.06 2.71
CA ILE A 109 16.26 22.52 2.56
C ILE A 109 15.61 23.19 3.79
N ARG A 110 14.49 22.63 4.27
CA ARG A 110 13.81 23.15 5.47
C ARG A 110 14.69 23.06 6.71
N LEU A 111 15.38 21.94 6.90
CA LEU A 111 16.29 21.74 8.02
C LEU A 111 17.44 22.77 7.98
N ALA A 112 18.07 22.97 6.82
CA ALA A 112 19.14 23.96 6.67
C ALA A 112 18.69 25.39 7.03
N ARG A 113 17.44 25.76 6.70
CA ARG A 113 16.85 27.06 7.09
C ARG A 113 16.67 27.18 8.60
N ILE A 114 16.16 26.12 9.25
CA ILE A 114 16.01 26.06 10.71
C ILE A 114 17.37 26.21 11.38
N ASP A 115 18.38 25.47 10.94
CA ASP A 115 19.74 25.53 11.48
C ASP A 115 20.38 26.91 11.30
N GLY A 116 20.13 27.54 10.15
CA GLY A 116 20.52 28.92 9.89
C GLY A 116 19.94 29.89 10.92
N ARG A 117 18.63 29.79 11.20
CA ARG A 117 17.94 30.65 12.17
C ARG A 117 18.43 30.43 13.59
N LEU A 118 18.65 29.17 13.99
CA LEU A 118 19.20 28.84 15.30
C LEU A 118 20.59 29.46 15.52
N ARG A 119 21.49 29.37 14.51
CA ARG A 119 22.81 30.00 14.57
C ARG A 119 22.74 31.52 14.70
N GLN A 120 21.81 32.17 13.99
CA GLN A 120 21.59 33.61 14.10
C GLN A 120 21.19 34.00 15.53
N LEU A 121 20.18 33.32 16.09
CA LEU A 121 19.69 33.58 17.44
C LEU A 121 20.76 33.35 18.52
N ALA A 122 21.63 32.35 18.34
CA ALA A 122 22.74 32.10 19.25
C ALA A 122 23.73 33.28 19.27
N ARG A 123 24.06 33.86 18.10
CA ARG A 123 24.93 35.04 18.01
C ARG A 123 24.32 36.27 18.67
N GLU A 124 23.02 36.51 18.46
CA GLU A 124 22.28 37.64 19.06
C GLU A 124 22.18 37.57 20.60
N ARG A 125 22.35 36.38 21.19
CA ARG A 125 22.42 36.19 22.65
C ARG A 125 23.83 36.40 23.19
N GLY A 126 24.86 35.93 22.46
CA GLY A 126 26.26 36.07 22.88
C GLY A 126 26.84 37.49 22.77
N GLY A 127 26.28 38.35 21.91
CA GLY A 127 26.73 39.74 21.73
C GLY A 127 26.06 40.77 22.68
N ARG A 128 25.23 40.32 23.62
CA ARG A 128 24.55 41.17 24.63
C ARG A 128 25.12 41.01 26.05
N GLY A 129 26.30 40.38 26.16
CA GLY A 129 27.05 40.22 27.42
C GLY A 129 28.26 41.12 27.47
#